data_AF-A0A2N6VIS0-F1
#
_entry.id   AF-A0A2N6VIS0-F1
#
_cell.length_a   1.000
_cell.length_b   1.000
_cell.length_c   1.000
_cell.angle_alpha   90.00
_cell.angle_beta   90.00
_cell.angle_gamma   90.00
#
_symmetry.space_group_name_H-M   'P 1'
#
loop_
_entity.id
_entity.type
_entity.pdbx_description
1 polymer ?
#
loop_
_entity_poly.entity_id
_entity_poly.type
_entity_poly.pdbx_seq_one_letter_code
_entity_poly.pdbx_strand_id
1 'polypeptide(L)'
;LGVAGLAIFLGGVQRISNVTAFIVPVMAVLYLFLGILVVITNLSAVPPMLTLIVQQAFTMESVSGAAIGVIITQGIKRGLFSNEAGIGSVPNAAATSSASHPAKQGLVQALGVYFDTILVCTITGFIVLLSNP
;
A
#
# COMPACT_ATOMS: atom_id res chain seq x y z
N LEU A 1 -16.95 -3.80 -13.62
CA LEU A 1 -16.78 -2.33 -13.69
C LEU A 1 -17.84 -1.63 -14.57
N GLY A 2 -19.08 -2.16 -14.63
CA GLY A 2 -20.12 -1.74 -15.60
C GLY A 2 -20.87 -0.45 -15.22
N VAL A 3 -22.20 -0.45 -15.41
CA VAL A 3 -23.11 0.72 -15.29
C VAL A 3 -22.91 1.55 -14.01
N ALA A 4 -22.62 0.90 -12.88
CA ALA A 4 -22.35 1.56 -11.60
C ALA A 4 -21.06 2.41 -11.62
N GLY A 5 -20.00 1.92 -12.27
CA GLY A 5 -18.76 2.69 -12.45
C GLY A 5 -19.01 3.91 -13.32
N LEU A 6 -19.73 3.73 -14.43
CA LEU A 6 -20.10 4.82 -15.34
C LEU A 6 -20.92 5.91 -14.62
N ALA A 7 -21.88 5.51 -13.79
CA ALA A 7 -22.70 6.44 -13.00
C ALA A 7 -21.89 7.25 -11.98
N ILE A 8 -20.82 6.68 -11.42
CA ILE A 8 -19.91 7.37 -10.50
C ILE A 8 -19.03 8.37 -11.26
N PHE A 9 -18.39 7.94 -12.35
CA PHE A 9 -17.50 8.81 -13.13
C PHE A 9 -18.23 9.99 -13.80
N LEU A 10 -19.43 9.76 -14.34
CA LEU A 10 -20.26 10.82 -14.92
C LEU A 10 -20.76 11.83 -13.86
N GLY A 11 -20.75 11.46 -12.58
CA GLY A 11 -21.10 12.34 -11.47
C GLY A 11 -20.01 13.32 -11.01
N GLY A 12 -18.81 13.26 -11.62
CA GLY A 12 -17.70 14.15 -11.30
C GLY A 12 -16.99 13.88 -9.97
N VAL A 13 -15.99 14.72 -9.64
CA VAL A 13 -15.07 14.53 -8.49
C VAL A 13 -15.81 14.47 -7.16
N GLN A 14 -16.88 15.25 -6.98
CA GLN A 14 -17.66 15.23 -5.74
C GLN A 14 -18.31 13.88 -5.49
N ARG A 15 -18.86 13.23 -6.54
CA ARG A 15 -19.48 11.91 -6.40
C ARG A 15 -18.45 10.83 -6.15
N ILE A 16 -17.30 10.91 -6.83
CA ILE A 16 -16.17 10.01 -6.61
C ILE A 16 -15.73 10.11 -5.14
N SER A 17 -15.48 11.32 -4.64
CA SER A 17 -15.06 11.58 -3.26
C SER A 17 -16.05 11.02 -2.24
N ASN A 18 -17.36 11.27 -2.42
CA ASN A 18 -18.39 10.77 -1.50
C ASN A 18 -18.45 9.24 -1.45
N VAL A 19 -18.28 8.58 -2.60
CA VAL A 19 -18.31 7.11 -2.68
C VAL A 19 -17.03 6.52 -2.10
N THR A 20 -15.85 7.05 -2.45
CA THR A 20 -14.57 6.56 -1.94
C THR A 20 -14.42 6.79 -0.45
N ALA A 21 -14.96 7.87 0.10
CA ALA A 21 -14.99 8.15 1.54
C ALA A 21 -15.67 7.04 2.36
N PHE A 22 -16.58 6.27 1.77
CA PHE A 22 -17.21 5.12 2.40
C PHE A 22 -16.53 3.80 2.03
N ILE A 23 -16.27 3.57 0.74
CA ILE A 23 -15.74 2.28 0.26
C ILE A 23 -14.32 2.03 0.76
N VAL A 24 -13.44 3.03 0.71
CA VAL A 24 -12.01 2.85 1.03
C VAL A 24 -11.81 2.44 2.49
N PRO A 25 -12.41 3.09 3.50
CA PRO A 25 -12.28 2.65 4.88
C PRO A 25 -12.82 1.22 5.11
N VAL A 26 -13.98 0.89 4.54
CA VAL A 26 -14.57 -0.45 4.68
C VAL A 26 -13.65 -1.52 4.07
N MET A 27 -13.13 -1.27 2.87
CA MET A 27 -12.18 -2.16 2.20
C MET A 27 -10.91 -2.35 3.04
N ALA A 28 -10.31 -1.27 3.54
CA ALA A 28 -9.09 -1.32 4.33
C ALA A 28 -9.30 -2.10 5.63
N VAL A 29 -10.40 -1.85 6.36
CA VAL A 29 -10.72 -2.56 7.61
C VAL A 29 -10.90 -4.05 7.37
N LEU A 30 -11.70 -4.43 6.37
CA LEU A 30 -11.94 -5.85 6.05
C LEU A 30 -10.65 -6.56 5.64
N TYR A 31 -9.82 -5.92 4.83
CA TYR A 31 -8.57 -6.50 4.36
C TYR A 31 -7.54 -6.64 5.49
N LEU A 32 -7.37 -5.59 6.31
CA LEU A 32 -6.49 -5.65 7.48
C LEU A 32 -6.97 -6.69 8.48
N PHE A 33 -8.28 -6.81 8.71
CA PHE A 33 -8.84 -7.83 9.58
C PHE A 33 -8.49 -9.25 9.10
N LEU A 34 -8.71 -9.55 7.81
CA LEU A 34 -8.35 -10.83 7.23
C LEU A 34 -6.85 -11.12 7.32
N GLY A 35 -6.01 -10.13 7.00
CA GLY A 35 -4.57 -10.29 7.08
C GLY A 35 -4.05 -10.49 8.50
N ILE A 36 -4.60 -9.78 9.48
CA ILE A 36 -4.30 -9.98 10.90
C ILE A 36 -4.69 -11.40 11.33
N LEU A 37 -5.85 -11.90 10.89
CA LEU A 37 -6.28 -13.27 11.16
C LEU A 37 -5.24 -14.26 10.64
N VAL A 38 -4.77 -14.12 9.39
CA VAL A 38 -3.72 -14.97 8.80
C VAL A 38 -2.42 -14.93 9.62
N VAL A 39 -2.00 -13.75 10.07
CA VAL A 39 -0.79 -13.59 10.89
C VAL A 39 -0.94 -14.27 12.25
N ILE A 40 -2.09 -14.10 12.91
CA ILE A 40 -2.37 -14.71 14.22
C ILE A 40 -2.43 -16.24 14.11
N THR A 41 -3.07 -16.78 13.06
CA THR A 41 -3.14 -18.24 12.88
C THR A 41 -1.79 -18.87 12.52
N ASN A 42 -0.82 -18.08 12.07
CA ASN A 42 0.52 -18.54 11.68
C ASN A 42 1.64 -17.92 12.53
N LEU A 43 1.35 -17.61 13.80
CA LEU A 43 2.25 -16.82 14.64
C LEU A 43 3.65 -17.43 14.81
N SER A 44 3.77 -18.76 14.79
CA SER A 44 5.06 -19.46 14.84
C SER A 44 5.95 -19.23 13.62
N ALA A 45 5.36 -18.95 12.45
CA ALA A 45 6.08 -18.67 11.21
C ALA A 45 6.42 -17.17 11.04
N VAL A 46 5.88 -16.28 11.89
CA VAL A 46 6.14 -14.85 11.80
C VAL A 46 7.60 -14.49 12.09
N PRO A 47 8.24 -14.94 13.18
CA PRO A 47 9.66 -14.65 13.42
C PRO A 47 10.58 -15.09 12.27
N PRO A 48 10.54 -16.34 11.76
CA PRO A 48 11.42 -16.75 10.66
C PRO A 48 11.12 -15.99 9.36
N MET A 49 9.86 -15.67 9.07
CA MET A 49 9.50 -14.82 7.93
C MET A 49 10.15 -13.42 8.02
N LEU A 50 10.12 -12.79 9.20
CA LEU A 50 10.76 -11.48 9.39
C LEU A 50 12.29 -11.56 9.21
N THR A 51 12.91 -12.61 9.73
CA THR A 51 14.34 -12.88 9.50
C THR A 51 14.64 -13.05 8.02
N LEU A 52 13.81 -13.81 7.29
CA LEU A 52 13.94 -14.00 5.85
C LEU A 52 13.86 -12.68 5.07
N ILE A 53 12.89 -11.81 5.40
CA ILE A 53 12.74 -10.49 4.76
C ILE A 53 14.03 -9.67 4.90
N VAL A 54 14.56 -9.57 6.13
CA VAL A 54 15.76 -8.77 6.40
C VAL A 54 16.99 -9.39 5.74
N GLN A 55 17.18 -10.71 5.85
CA GLN A 55 18.29 -11.40 5.20
C GLN A 55 18.22 -11.22 3.68
N GLN A 56 17.11 -11.53 3.02
CA GLN A 56 16.97 -11.40 1.58
C GLN A 56 17.14 -9.95 1.08
N ALA A 57 16.78 -8.96 1.89
CA ALA A 57 16.95 -7.54 1.55
C ALA A 57 18.41 -7.07 1.60
N PHE A 58 19.25 -7.65 2.48
CA PHE A 58 20.60 -7.15 2.76
C PHE A 58 21.74 -8.16 2.50
N THR A 59 21.42 -9.41 2.16
CA THR A 59 22.40 -10.47 1.94
C THR A 59 22.94 -10.46 0.51
N MET A 60 24.27 -10.50 0.38
CA MET A 60 25.00 -10.61 -0.91
C MET A 60 25.14 -12.04 -1.43
N GLU A 61 24.68 -13.06 -0.69
CA GLU A 61 24.92 -14.49 -0.98
C GLU A 61 24.28 -14.99 -2.29
N SER A 62 23.35 -14.24 -2.89
CA SER A 62 22.79 -14.56 -4.20
C SER A 62 23.76 -14.17 -5.34
N VAL A 63 24.87 -14.90 -5.47
CA VAL A 63 25.76 -15.14 -6.65
C VAL A 63 26.33 -13.94 -7.45
N SER A 64 25.82 -12.71 -7.32
CA SER A 64 26.49 -11.48 -7.79
C SER A 64 25.75 -10.29 -7.17
N GLY A 65 26.45 -9.21 -6.83
CA GLY A 65 25.82 -7.97 -6.31
C GLY A 65 24.70 -7.39 -7.18
N ALA A 66 24.50 -7.89 -8.41
CA ALA A 66 23.36 -7.62 -9.27
C ALA A 66 22.02 -8.04 -8.65
N ALA A 67 21.96 -9.11 -7.86
CA ALA A 67 20.71 -9.59 -7.27
C ALA A 67 20.14 -8.64 -6.20
N ILE A 68 20.98 -8.06 -5.34
CA ILE A 68 20.57 -7.01 -4.39
C ILE A 68 20.02 -5.79 -5.14
N GLY A 69 20.73 -5.35 -6.18
CA GLY A 69 20.29 -4.24 -7.03
C GLY A 69 18.90 -4.49 -7.64
N VAL A 70 18.64 -5.72 -8.08
CA VAL A 70 17.33 -6.12 -8.61
C VAL A 70 16.27 -6.13 -7.51
N ILE A 71 16.51 -6.76 -6.36
CA ILE A 71 15.52 -6.84 -5.26
C ILE A 71 15.13 -5.44 -4.77
N ILE A 72 16.12 -4.58 -4.50
CA ILE A 72 15.89 -3.20 -4.06
C ILE A 72 15.15 -2.42 -5.14
N THR A 73 15.60 -2.49 -6.40
CA THR A 73 14.95 -1.75 -7.49
C THR A 73 13.50 -2.21 -7.71
N GLN A 74 13.23 -3.52 -7.59
CA GLN A 74 11.88 -4.05 -7.70
C GLN A 74 11.00 -3.64 -6.51
N GLY A 75 11.55 -3.64 -5.30
CA GLY A 75 10.89 -3.13 -4.10
C GLY A 75 10.53 -1.65 -4.23
N ILE A 76 11.49 -0.81 -4.64
CA ILE A 76 11.27 0.62 -4.90
C ILE A 76 10.21 0.81 -5.98
N LYS A 77 10.33 0.14 -7.14
CA LYS A 77 9.35 0.25 -8.22
C LYS A 77 7.94 -0.11 -7.75
N ARG A 78 7.77 -1.28 -7.11
CA ARG A 78 6.45 -1.72 -6.63
C ARG A 78 5.91 -0.80 -5.53
N GLY A 79 6.76 -0.32 -4.63
CA GLY A 79 6.38 0.64 -3.58
C GLY A 79 5.89 1.95 -4.17
N LEU A 80 6.63 2.54 -5.11
CA LEU A 80 6.25 3.76 -5.82
C LEU A 80 4.93 3.59 -6.58
N PHE A 81 4.72 2.43 -7.24
CA PHE A 81 3.44 2.15 -7.91
C PHE A 81 2.25 1.96 -6.97
N SER A 82 2.49 1.58 -5.71
CA SER A 82 1.42 1.41 -4.73
C SER A 82 0.97 2.75 -4.14
N ASN A 83 1.92 3.51 -3.63
CA ASN A 83 1.63 4.73 -2.86
C ASN A 83 1.77 6.03 -3.66
N GLU A 84 2.20 5.94 -4.92
CA GLU A 84 2.42 7.06 -5.83
C GLU A 84 3.38 8.14 -5.31
N ALA A 85 4.21 7.82 -4.32
CA ALA A 85 5.17 8.77 -3.75
C ALA A 85 6.16 9.22 -4.82
N GLY A 86 6.29 10.53 -5.02
CA GLY A 86 7.22 11.09 -6.01
C GLY A 86 6.82 10.93 -7.49
N ILE A 87 5.63 10.37 -7.80
CA ILE A 87 5.10 10.25 -9.18
C ILE A 87 4.41 11.55 -9.63
N GLY A 88 3.98 12.41 -8.70
CA GLY A 88 3.40 13.72 -9.00
C GLY A 88 1.92 13.70 -9.40
N SER A 89 1.27 12.54 -9.38
CA SER A 89 -0.17 12.36 -9.62
C SER A 89 -1.03 12.71 -8.39
N VAL A 90 -0.60 12.34 -7.18
CA VAL A 90 -1.30 12.60 -5.90
C VAL A 90 -1.60 14.10 -5.67
N PRO A 91 -0.68 15.04 -5.98
CA PRO A 91 -0.96 16.47 -5.89
C PRO A 91 -2.19 16.95 -6.68
N ASN A 92 -2.57 16.28 -7.77
CA ASN A 92 -3.74 16.68 -8.56
C ASN A 92 -5.05 16.54 -7.77
N ALA A 93 -5.20 15.43 -7.03
CA ALA A 93 -6.34 15.24 -6.14
C ALA A 93 -6.27 16.21 -4.96
N ALA A 94 -5.08 16.41 -4.40
CA ALA A 94 -4.86 17.32 -3.28
C ALA A 94 -5.16 18.80 -3.61
N ALA A 95 -4.96 19.22 -4.86
CA ALA A 95 -5.30 20.56 -5.33
C ALA A 95 -6.80 20.86 -5.27
N THR A 96 -7.65 19.82 -5.27
CA THR A 96 -9.11 19.96 -5.11
C THR A 96 -9.56 19.95 -3.64
N SER A 97 -8.64 19.78 -2.69
CA SER A 97 -8.98 19.74 -1.26
C SER A 97 -9.41 21.11 -0.74
N SER A 98 -10.32 21.11 0.24
CA SER A 98 -10.72 22.32 0.97
C SER A 98 -9.82 22.60 2.18
N ALA A 99 -8.57 22.13 2.17
CA ALA A 99 -7.64 22.28 3.28
C ALA A 99 -7.25 23.75 3.48
N SER A 100 -7.24 24.21 4.73
CA SER A 100 -6.98 25.63 5.05
C SER A 100 -5.53 26.07 4.81
N HIS A 101 -4.60 25.13 4.62
CA HIS A 101 -3.18 25.41 4.40
C HIS A 101 -2.53 24.23 3.66
N PRO A 102 -1.66 24.45 2.67
CA PRO A 102 -1.03 23.38 1.88
C PRO A 102 -0.28 22.36 2.76
N ALA A 103 0.36 22.82 3.84
CA ALA A 103 1.03 21.92 4.79
C ALA A 103 0.07 20.89 5.42
N LYS A 104 -1.18 21.26 5.73
CA LYS A 104 -2.17 20.31 6.26
C LYS A 104 -2.51 19.25 5.24
N GLN A 105 -2.69 19.65 3.97
CA GLN A 105 -2.95 18.71 2.89
C GLN A 105 -1.74 17.81 2.58
N GLY A 106 -0.53 18.32 2.76
CA GLY A 106 0.70 17.51 2.68
C GLY A 106 0.77 16.43 3.77
N LEU A 107 0.41 16.77 5.01
CA LEU A 107 0.35 15.79 6.11
C LEU A 107 -0.70 14.70 5.85
N VAL A 108 -1.87 15.05 5.32
CA VAL A 108 -2.90 14.07 4.94
C VAL A 108 -2.39 13.12 3.85
N GLN A 109 -1.66 13.63 2.86
CA GLN A 109 -1.05 12.79 1.81
C GLN A 109 0.02 11.85 2.36
N ALA A 110 0.86 12.33 3.28
CA ALA A 110 1.87 11.49 3.94
C ALA A 110 1.23 10.34 4.74
N LEU A 111 0.09 10.60 5.40
CA LEU A 111 -0.70 9.55 6.03
C LEU A 111 -1.24 8.53 5.03
N GLY A 112 -1.59 8.95 3.81
CA GLY A 112 -1.97 8.05 2.73
C GLY A 112 -0.90 6.99 2.44
N VAL A 113 0.37 7.41 2.32
CA VAL A 113 1.52 6.49 2.14
C VAL A 113 1.68 5.53 3.31
N TYR A 114 1.47 6.00 4.54
CA TYR A 114 1.54 5.16 5.73
C TYR A 114 0.46 4.06 5.72
N PHE A 115 -0.80 4.40 5.48
CA PHE A 115 -1.87 3.42 5.43
C PHE A 115 -1.71 2.44 4.27
N ASP A 116 -1.35 2.93 3.09
CA ASP A 116 -1.17 2.09 1.91
C ASP A 116 0.01 1.13 2.08
N THR A 117 1.23 1.64 2.29
CA THR A 117 2.42 0.80 2.26
C THR A 117 2.71 0.10 3.59
N ILE A 118 2.66 0.84 4.71
CA ILE A 118 3.09 0.30 6.01
C ILE A 118 2.04 -0.64 6.62
N LEU A 119 0.75 -0.42 6.33
CA LEU A 119 -0.30 -1.31 6.82
C LEU A 119 -0.75 -2.31 5.73
N VAL A 120 -1.29 -1.81 4.62
CA VAL A 120 -1.95 -2.68 3.63
C VAL A 120 -0.95 -3.49 2.80
N CYS A 121 0.12 -2.89 2.28
CA CYS A 121 1.13 -3.65 1.54
C CYS A 121 1.93 -4.58 2.44
N THR A 122 2.28 -4.15 3.66
CA THR A 122 2.99 -5.01 4.63
C THR A 122 2.17 -6.24 4.98
N ILE A 123 0.87 -6.10 5.30
CA ILE A 123 0.03 -7.27 5.61
C ILE A 123 -0.13 -8.16 4.37
N THR A 124 -0.21 -7.57 3.17
CA THR A 124 -0.22 -8.35 1.91
C THR A 124 1.05 -9.17 1.74
N GLY A 125 2.22 -8.56 1.98
CA GLY A 125 3.50 -9.24 1.94
C GLY A 125 3.56 -10.40 2.94
N PHE A 126 3.05 -10.20 4.15
CA PHE A 126 2.97 -11.26 5.17
C PHE A 126 2.06 -12.40 4.74
N ILE A 127 0.87 -12.12 4.20
CA ILE A 127 -0.03 -13.15 3.68
C ILE A 127 0.69 -13.98 2.61
N VAL A 128 1.38 -13.32 1.66
CA VAL A 128 2.09 -14.01 0.57
C VAL A 128 3.20 -14.92 1.11
N LEU A 129 4.03 -14.42 2.04
CA LEU A 129 5.15 -15.18 2.59
C LEU A 129 4.71 -16.30 3.54
N LEU A 130 3.62 -16.11 4.28
CA LEU A 130 3.06 -17.14 5.16
C LEU A 130 2.29 -18.23 4.40
N SER A 131 1.85 -17.96 3.16
CA SER A 131 1.10 -18.92 2.35
C SER A 131 1.97 -20.04 1.76
N ASN A 132 3.30 -19.87 1.72
CA ASN A 132 4.20 -20.89 1.19
C ASN A 132 5.60 -20.74 1.85
N PRO A 133 5.82 -21.36 3.03
CA PRO A 133 7.09 -21.30 3.74
C PRO A 133 8.21 -22.12 3.06
#